data_AF-A0A9D4G0U0-F1
#
_entry.id   AF-A0A9D4G0U0-F1
#
_cell.length_a   1.000
_cell.length_b   1.000
_cell.length_c   1.000
_cell.angle_alpha   90.00
_cell.angle_beta   90.00
_cell.angle_gamma   90.00
#
_symmetry.space_group_name_H-M   'P 1'
#
loop_
_entity.id
_entity.type
_entity.pdbx_description
1 polymer ?
#
loop_
_entity_poly.entity_id
_entity_poly.type
_entity_poly.pdbx_seq_one_letter_code
_entity_poly.pdbx_strand_id
1 'polypeptide(L)'
;MASGSESLIVAAFDFGTTYSWYAFSFKNSPNDVKTNKSWTAGSGKLISLKTPTSVLLNQNGEFHSFGYDAEDKYSSLAEGGKHNGWRLFEDLRWFYTIR
;
A
#
# COMPACT_ATOMS: atom_id res chain seq x y z
N MET A 1 -28.64 -10.72 24.58
CA MET A 1 -27.40 -11.37 24.10
C MET A 1 -27.21 -10.92 22.66
N ALA A 2 -26.32 -9.97 22.38
CA ALA A 2 -26.07 -9.52 21.02
C ALA A 2 -25.15 -10.55 20.34
N SER A 3 -25.72 -11.35 19.45
CA SER A 3 -24.94 -12.14 18.48
C SER A 3 -24.24 -11.15 17.56
N GLY A 4 -22.96 -10.88 17.81
CA GLY A 4 -22.15 -10.10 16.88
C GLY A 4 -22.14 -10.83 15.54
N SER A 5 -22.82 -10.28 14.54
CA SER A 5 -22.78 -10.81 13.19
C SER A 5 -21.34 -10.67 12.68
N GLU A 6 -20.65 -11.79 12.50
CA GLU A 6 -19.36 -11.88 11.81
C GLU A 6 -19.53 -11.30 10.39
N SER A 7 -19.16 -10.03 10.20
CA SER A 7 -19.22 -9.35 8.91
C SER A 7 -18.05 -9.80 8.05
N LEU A 8 -18.27 -10.85 7.25
CA LEU A 8 -17.29 -11.35 6.29
C LEU A 8 -17.10 -10.35 5.14
N ILE A 9 -15.84 -10.09 4.80
CA ILE A 9 -15.44 -9.20 3.71
C ILE A 9 -14.79 -10.03 2.59
N VAL A 10 -15.11 -9.70 1.35
CA VAL A 10 -14.39 -10.17 0.16
C VAL A 10 -13.57 -8.99 -0.35
N ALA A 11 -12.26 -9.17 -0.49
CA ALA A 11 -11.35 -8.14 -0.98
C ALA A 11 -10.59 -8.63 -2.22
N ALA A 12 -10.41 -7.72 -3.17
CA ALA A 12 -9.55 -7.87 -4.33
C ALA A 12 -8.38 -6.90 -4.19
N PHE A 13 -7.16 -7.41 -4.36
CA PHE A 13 -5.93 -6.62 -4.38
C PHE A 13 -5.37 -6.64 -5.79
N ASP A 14 -4.97 -5.48 -6.28
CA ASP A 14 -4.25 -5.30 -7.54
C ASP A 14 -2.86 -4.77 -7.18
N PHE A 15 -1.85 -5.63 -7.27
CA PHE A 15 -0.45 -5.23 -7.12
C PHE A 15 0.15 -5.03 -8.51
N GLY A 16 -0.15 -3.90 -9.12
CA GLY A 16 0.44 -3.51 -10.40
C GLY A 16 1.93 -3.22 -10.26
N THR A 17 2.62 -3.08 -11.39
CA THR A 17 4.05 -2.77 -11.38
C THR A 17 4.31 -1.41 -10.73
N THR A 18 3.61 -0.36 -11.17
CA THR A 18 3.84 1.01 -10.70
C THR A 18 2.88 1.41 -9.59
N TYR A 19 1.65 0.89 -9.62
CA TYR A 19 0.62 1.25 -8.67
C TYR A 19 -0.13 0.03 -8.16
N SER A 20 -0.45 0.07 -6.88
CA SER A 20 -1.26 -0.90 -6.19
C SER A 20 -2.60 -0.31 -5.73
N TRP A 21 -3.59 -1.17 -5.61
CA TRP A 21 -4.98 -0.82 -5.30
C TRP A 21 -5.68 -1.98 -4.59
N TYR A 22 -6.78 -1.68 -3.91
CA TYR A 22 -7.72 -2.70 -3.45
C TYR A 22 -9.17 -2.23 -3.56
N ALA A 23 -10.06 -3.20 -3.70
CA ALA A 23 -11.50 -3.03 -3.57
C ALA A 23 -12.07 -4.14 -2.67
N PHE A 24 -13.14 -3.87 -1.95
CA PHE A 24 -13.77 -4.86 -1.08
C PHE A 24 -15.28 -4.66 -1.00
N SER A 25 -16.00 -5.72 -0.68
CA SER A 25 -17.43 -5.65 -0.35
C SER A 25 -17.73 -6.56 0.84
N PHE A 26 -18.83 -6.27 1.54
CA PHE A 26 -19.31 -7.18 2.57
C PHE A 26 -20.08 -8.32 1.91
N LYS A 27 -19.95 -9.53 2.44
CA LYS A 27 -20.62 -10.72 1.89
C LYS A 27 -22.15 -10.59 1.89
N ASN A 28 -22.71 -9.84 2.83
CA ASN A 28 -24.15 -9.54 2.92
C ASN A 28 -24.60 -8.40 1.99
N SER A 29 -23.67 -7.66 1.38
CA SER A 29 -23.95 -6.59 0.41
C SER A 29 -22.91 -6.62 -0.73
N PRO A 30 -22.87 -7.69 -1.55
CA PRO A 30 -21.81 -7.90 -2.53
C PRO A 30 -21.78 -6.82 -3.65
N ASN A 31 -22.90 -6.17 -3.91
CA ASN A 31 -23.02 -5.08 -4.89
C ASN A 31 -22.55 -3.72 -4.35
N ASP A 32 -22.32 -3.57 -3.03
CA ASP A 32 -21.75 -2.37 -2.42
C ASP A 32 -20.22 -2.49 -2.39
N VAL A 33 -19.60 -2.29 -3.56
CA VAL A 33 -18.14 -2.34 -3.70
C VAL A 33 -17.55 -1.05 -3.17
N LYS A 34 -16.72 -1.19 -2.15
CA LYS A 34 -15.95 -0.11 -1.53
C LYS A 34 -14.53 -0.18 -2.03
N THR A 35 -13.96 0.99 -2.17
CA THR A 35 -12.58 1.16 -2.60
C THR A 35 -11.86 2.03 -1.58
N ASN A 36 -10.56 2.24 -1.77
CA ASN A 36 -9.92 3.35 -1.07
C ASN A 36 -10.73 4.65 -1.38
N LYS A 37 -10.86 5.53 -0.39
CA LYS A 37 -11.49 6.85 -0.60
C LYS A 37 -10.47 7.92 -0.95
N SER A 38 -9.20 7.72 -0.57
CA SER A 38 -8.08 8.65 -0.74
C SER A 38 -6.81 8.00 -0.19
N TRP A 39 -5.75 7.89 -1.00
CA TRP A 39 -4.38 7.76 -0.53
C TRP A 39 -3.75 9.14 -0.67
N THR A 40 -3.13 9.61 0.41
CA THR A 40 -2.53 10.93 0.41
C THR A 40 -1.08 10.81 -0.08
N ALA A 41 -0.78 11.40 -1.22
CA ALA A 41 0.56 11.45 -1.77
C ALA A 41 1.27 12.74 -1.33
N GLY A 42 2.52 12.62 -0.86
CA GLY A 42 3.31 13.76 -0.41
C GLY A 42 2.74 14.43 0.85
N SER A 43 3.03 15.72 1.03
CA SER A 43 2.65 16.54 2.20
C SER A 43 1.14 16.81 2.36
N GLY A 44 0.25 15.98 1.83
CA GLY A 44 -1.21 16.16 1.93
C GLY A 44 -1.90 16.76 0.71
N LYS A 45 -1.18 17.01 -0.40
CA LYS A 45 -1.69 17.84 -1.51
C LYS A 45 -2.29 17.07 -2.68
N LEU A 46 -2.00 15.77 -2.81
CA LEU A 46 -2.48 14.96 -3.94
C LEU A 46 -3.30 13.79 -3.41
N ILE A 47 -4.60 13.80 -3.74
CA ILE A 47 -5.52 12.70 -3.46
C ILE A 47 -5.40 11.72 -4.63
N SER A 48 -4.84 10.54 -4.36
CA SER A 48 -4.75 9.47 -5.35
C SER A 48 -5.67 8.32 -4.97
N LEU A 49 -6.29 7.73 -5.98
CA LEU A 49 -7.00 6.47 -5.83
C LEU A 49 -5.99 5.32 -5.67
N LYS A 50 -4.82 5.39 -6.29
CA LYS A 50 -3.82 4.32 -6.22
C LYS A 50 -2.64 4.71 -5.35
N THR A 51 -1.97 3.72 -4.76
CA THR A 51 -0.73 3.93 -4.02
C THR A 51 0.44 3.35 -4.83
N PRO A 52 1.64 3.94 -4.83
CA PRO A 52 2.78 3.38 -5.53
C PRO A 52 3.07 1.95 -5.08
N THR A 53 3.53 1.10 -5.99
CA THR A 53 4.00 -0.24 -5.62
C THR A 53 5.46 -0.16 -5.14
N SER A 54 5.62 0.49 -4.00
CA SER A 54 6.93 0.84 -3.44
C SER A 54 7.06 0.30 -2.02
N VAL A 55 8.17 -0.37 -1.69
CA VAL A 55 8.46 -0.89 -0.34
C VAL A 55 9.73 -0.23 0.18
N LEU A 56 9.68 0.29 1.40
CA LEU A 56 10.84 0.77 2.12
C LEU A 56 11.29 -0.25 3.17
N LEU A 57 12.56 -0.63 3.11
CA LEU A 57 13.23 -1.36 4.17
C LEU A 57 14.10 -0.42 5.00
N ASN A 58 14.09 -0.62 6.31
CA ASN A 58 14.99 0.08 7.23
C ASN A 58 16.44 -0.40 7.06
N GLN A 59 17.36 0.17 7.85
CA GLN A 59 18.79 -0.18 7.80
C GLN A 59 19.08 -1.64 8.13
N ASN A 60 18.21 -2.30 8.90
CA ASN A 60 18.32 -3.72 9.24
C ASN A 60 17.76 -4.63 8.13
N GLY A 61 17.19 -4.06 7.06
CA GLY A 61 16.51 -4.80 6.01
C GLY A 61 15.11 -5.27 6.39
N GLU A 62 14.53 -4.74 7.46
CA GLU A 62 13.17 -5.06 7.89
C GLU A 62 12.17 -4.15 7.18
N PHE A 63 10.96 -4.66 6.95
CA PHE A 63 9.87 -3.87 6.37
C PHE A 63 9.57 -2.66 7.24
N HIS A 64 9.55 -1.48 6.62
CA HIS A 64 9.19 -0.23 7.28
C HIS A 64 7.83 0.30 6.79
N SER A 65 7.70 0.54 5.48
CA SER A 65 6.47 1.10 4.90
C SER A 65 6.26 0.68 3.45
N PHE A 66 5.03 0.88 2.96
CA PHE A 66 4.61 0.63 1.58
C PHE A 66 3.92 1.87 0.99
N GLY A 67 3.98 2.04 -0.33
CA GLY A 67 3.27 3.11 -1.03
C GLY A 67 3.85 4.50 -0.80
N TYR A 68 3.00 5.52 -0.76
CA TYR A 68 3.45 6.91 -0.57
C TYR A 68 4.27 7.09 0.72
N ASP A 69 3.93 6.39 1.80
CA ASP A 69 4.70 6.43 3.05
C ASP A 69 6.15 5.90 2.88
N ALA A 70 6.40 5.03 1.91
CA ALA A 70 7.75 4.56 1.58
C ALA A 70 8.54 5.65 0.83
N GLU A 71 7.94 6.23 -0.21
CA GLU A 71 8.57 7.25 -1.05
C GLU A 71 8.81 8.55 -0.28
N ASP A 72 7.82 9.04 0.48
CA ASP A 72 7.91 10.27 1.26
C ASP A 72 8.97 10.16 2.35
N LYS A 73 9.02 9.01 3.04
CA LYS A 73 10.01 8.75 4.08
C LYS A 73 11.42 8.70 3.50
N TYR A 74 11.60 7.96 2.40
CA TYR A 74 12.92 7.84 1.78
C TYR A 74 13.40 9.18 1.22
N SER A 75 12.52 9.95 0.57
CA SER A 75 12.82 11.30 0.09
C SER A 75 13.27 12.22 1.23
N SER A 76 12.52 12.22 2.35
CA SER A 76 12.89 12.98 3.55
C SER A 76 14.25 12.56 4.14
N LEU A 77 14.55 11.26 4.13
CA LEU A 77 15.85 10.74 4.57
C LEU A 77 16.98 11.13 3.60
N ALA A 78 16.70 11.15 2.30
CA ALA A 78 17.66 11.53 1.26
C ALA A 78 18.03 13.01 1.37
N GLU A 79 17.04 13.90 1.51
CA GLU A 79 17.22 15.34 1.74
C GLU A 79 18.05 15.62 3.00
N GLY A 80 17.83 14.85 4.07
CA GLY A 80 18.60 14.96 5.32
C GLY A 80 19.95 14.24 5.32
N GLY A 81 20.35 13.56 4.24
CA GLY A 81 21.59 12.77 4.18
C GLY A 81 21.61 11.51 5.07
N LYS A 82 20.44 11.03 5.50
CA LYS A 82 20.26 9.90 6.45
C LYS A 82 19.73 8.62 5.79
N HIS A 83 19.66 8.58 4.47
CA HIS A 83 19.18 7.42 3.71
C HIS A 83 20.16 6.24 3.68
N ASN A 84 21.41 6.42 4.12
CA ASN A 84 22.41 5.35 4.15
C ASN A 84 21.89 4.11 4.89
N GLY A 85 21.99 2.96 4.22
CA GLY A 85 21.51 1.66 4.71
C GLY A 85 20.02 1.38 4.48
N TRP A 86 19.20 2.41 4.26
CA TRP A 86 17.80 2.23 3.83
C TRP A 86 17.75 1.74 2.39
N ARG A 87 16.71 0.96 2.05
CA ARG A 87 16.49 0.45 0.70
C ARG A 87 15.05 0.68 0.29
N LEU A 88 14.85 1.59 -0.66
CA LEU A 88 13.57 1.77 -1.35
C LEU A 88 13.55 0.85 -2.59
N PHE A 89 12.50 0.05 -2.71
CA PHE A 89 12.21 -0.76 -3.89
C PHE A 89 10.98 -0.20 -4.56
N GLU A 90 11.13 0.25 -5.81
CA GLU A 90 10.08 0.80 -6.64
C GLU A 90 9.76 -0.16 -7.79
N ASP A 91 8.62 0.03 -8.44
CA ASP A 91 8.17 -0.73 -9.60
C ASP A 91 8.28 -2.26 -9.41
N LEU A 92 7.83 -2.77 -8.25
CA LEU A 92 7.98 -4.18 -7.91
C LEU A 92 7.34 -5.08 -8.99
N ARG A 93 8.20 -5.80 -9.70
CA ARG A 93 7.79 -6.83 -10.67
C ARG A 93 7.64 -8.15 -9.94
N TRP A 94 6.39 -8.58 -9.77
CA TRP A 94 6.09 -9.92 -9.28
C TRP A 94 6.47 -10.94 -10.36
N PHE A 95 7.62 -11.60 -10.18
CA PHE A 95 7.91 -12.81 -10.93
C PHE A 95 7.03 -13.92 -10.37
N TYR A 96 5.87 -14.15 -11.00
CA TYR A 96 5.06 -15.35 -10.75
C TYR A 96 5.85 -16.57 -11.26
N THR A 97 6.68 -17.16 -10.41
CA THR A 97 7.01 -18.58 -10.57
C THR A 97 5.86 -19.36 -9.94
N ILE A 98 4.94 -19.81 -10.78
CA ILE A 98 4.05 -20.91 -10.42
C ILE A 98 4.93 -22.16 -10.52
N ARG A 99 5.27 -22.76 -9.38
CA ARG A 99 5.70 -24.16 -9.33
C ARG A 99 4.55 -24.99 -8.80
#